data_AF-A0A378MSB0-F1
#
_entry.id   AF-A0A378MSB0-F1
#
_cell.length_a   1.000
_cell.length_b   1.000
_cell.length_c   1.000
_cell.angle_alpha   90.00
_cell.angle_beta   90.00
_cell.angle_gamma   90.00
#
_symmetry.space_group_name_H-M   'P 1'
#
loop_
_entity.id
_entity.type
_entity.pdbx_description
1 polymer ?
#
loop_
_entity_poly.entity_id
_entity_poly.type
_entity_poly.pdbx_seq_one_letter_code
_entity_poly.pdbx_strand_id
1 'polypeptide(L)'
;MSETKIRCDWCKSSEIYMKYHDEEWGKPEFDSLKLFEKICLEGQQAGLSWITVLKKREAYRQAFHQFNPEKIAKMGEEEIDLLMQNTSLIHHRAKLEAIIKNAKAYITMQQNGEDFSRLFGLL
;
A
#
# COMPACT_ATOMS: atom_id res chain seq x y z
N MET A 1 22.19 -18.99 21.57
CA MET A 1 22.95 -18.09 20.68
C MET A 1 21.99 -17.66 19.59
N SER A 2 21.64 -16.37 19.49
CA SER A 2 20.77 -15.89 18.41
C SER A 2 21.55 -15.91 17.10
N GLU A 3 21.07 -16.66 16.13
CA GLU A 3 21.65 -16.74 14.79
C GLU A 3 21.58 -15.35 14.13
N THR A 4 22.72 -14.76 13.78
CA THR A 4 22.78 -13.45 13.13
C THR A 4 22.32 -13.60 11.68
N LYS A 5 21.03 -13.33 11.39
CA LYS A 5 20.50 -13.35 10.03
C LYS A 5 21.28 -12.39 9.12
N ILE A 6 21.85 -12.91 8.03
CA ILE A 6 22.40 -12.10 6.93
C ILE A 6 21.21 -11.48 6.19
N ARG A 7 21.21 -10.15 6.05
CA ARG A 7 20.14 -9.39 5.38
C ARG A 7 20.69 -8.50 4.28
N CYS A 8 19.84 -8.15 3.31
CA CYS A 8 20.13 -7.13 2.31
C CYS A 8 20.53 -5.80 2.97
N ASP A 9 21.44 -5.05 2.34
CA ASP A 9 22.00 -3.83 2.95
C ASP A 9 20.96 -2.74 3.21
N TRP A 10 19.94 -2.66 2.36
CA TRP A 10 18.92 -1.61 2.43
C TRP A 10 18.00 -1.72 3.66
N CYS A 11 17.85 -2.89 4.30
CA CYS A 11 16.91 -3.07 5.41
C CYS A 11 17.54 -2.89 6.80
N LYS A 12 18.86 -2.73 6.89
CA LYS A 12 19.61 -2.71 8.16
C LYS A 12 19.43 -1.42 8.98
N SER A 13 18.77 -0.41 8.43
CA SER A 13 18.63 0.93 9.03
C SER A 13 17.60 1.04 10.14
N SER A 14 16.64 0.10 10.26
CA SER A 14 15.65 0.11 11.34
C SER A 14 14.95 -1.24 11.53
N GLU A 15 14.43 -1.49 12.73
CA GLU A 15 13.72 -2.73 13.07
C GLU A 15 12.48 -2.97 12.22
N ILE A 16 11.68 -1.93 11.95
CA ILE A 16 10.50 -2.03 11.08
C ILE A 16 10.87 -2.47 9.65
N TYR A 17 12.02 -2.04 9.13
CA TYR A 17 12.52 -2.47 7.83
C TYR A 17 13.06 -3.89 7.86
N MET A 18 13.78 -4.28 8.91
CA MET A 18 14.23 -5.66 9.09
C MET A 18 13.05 -6.62 9.18
N LYS A 19 12.00 -6.25 9.93
CA LYS A 19 10.77 -7.04 10.02
C LYS A 19 10.07 -7.15 8.66
N TYR A 20 9.87 -6.02 7.97
CA TYR A 20 9.28 -6.01 6.63
C TYR A 20 10.08 -6.87 5.65
N HIS A 21 11.41 -6.76 5.66
CA HIS A 21 12.30 -7.58 4.85
C HIS A 21 12.15 -9.08 5.14
N ASP A 22 12.21 -9.45 6.42
CA ASP A 22 12.21 -10.87 6.83
C ASP A 22 10.83 -11.52 6.68
N GLU A 23 9.76 -10.75 6.83
CA GLU A 23 8.40 -11.27 6.95
C GLU A 23 7.56 -11.07 5.69
N GLU A 24 7.79 -10.01 4.91
CA GLU A 24 6.88 -9.58 3.85
C GLU A 24 7.55 -9.42 2.47
N TRP A 25 8.77 -8.86 2.42
CA TRP A 25 9.44 -8.53 1.17
C TRP A 25 9.93 -9.77 0.42
N GLY A 26 9.69 -9.81 -0.90
CA GLY A 26 10.10 -10.91 -1.76
C GLY A 26 9.35 -12.22 -1.55
N LYS A 27 8.37 -12.27 -0.63
CA LYS A 27 7.51 -13.43 -0.43
C LYS A 27 6.33 -13.38 -1.40
N PRO A 28 6.00 -14.50 -2.07
CA PRO A 28 4.83 -14.57 -2.93
C PRO A 28 3.56 -14.18 -2.17
N GLU A 29 2.76 -13.32 -2.79
CA GLU A 29 1.46 -12.91 -2.29
C GLU A 29 0.46 -13.08 -3.42
N PHE A 30 -0.65 -13.77 -3.13
CA PHE A 30 -1.67 -14.13 -4.12
C PHE A 30 -3.05 -13.58 -3.73
N ASP A 31 -3.18 -12.97 -2.55
CA ASP A 31 -4.41 -12.31 -2.14
C ASP A 31 -4.57 -10.97 -2.88
N SER A 32 -5.63 -10.87 -3.68
CA SER A 32 -5.92 -9.70 -4.51
C SER A 32 -6.09 -8.40 -3.72
N LEU A 33 -6.65 -8.47 -2.50
CA LEU A 33 -6.82 -7.28 -1.65
C LEU A 33 -5.48 -6.82 -1.05
N LYS A 34 -4.62 -7.75 -0.62
CA LYS A 34 -3.28 -7.42 -0.15
C LYS A 34 -2.40 -6.88 -1.29
N LEU A 35 -2.52 -7.43 -2.49
CA LEU A 35 -1.84 -6.91 -3.68
C LEU A 35 -2.34 -5.51 -4.03
N PHE A 36 -3.64 -5.26 -3.93
CA PHE A 36 -4.23 -3.92 -4.11
C PHE A 36 -3.69 -2.91 -3.08
N GLU A 37 -3.61 -3.29 -1.79
CA GLU A 37 -2.97 -2.47 -0.76
C GLU A 37 -1.51 -2.17 -1.14
N LYS A 38 -0.73 -3.20 -1.49
CA LYS A 38 0.69 -3.06 -1.85
C LYS A 38 0.88 -2.07 -2.99
N ILE A 39 0.19 -2.24 -4.12
CA ILE A 39 0.36 -1.34 -5.27
C ILE A 39 -0.04 0.10 -4.95
N CYS A 40 -1.06 0.30 -4.12
CA CYS A 40 -1.46 1.64 -3.68
C CYS A 40 -0.37 2.31 -2.83
N LEU A 41 0.24 1.57 -1.90
CA LEU A 41 1.33 2.06 -1.05
C LEU A 41 2.60 2.33 -1.87
N GLU A 42 2.93 1.49 -2.85
CA GLU A 42 4.05 1.73 -3.79
C GLU A 42 3.87 3.06 -4.55
N GLY A 43 2.64 3.37 -4.99
CA GLY A 43 2.33 4.67 -5.58
C GLY A 43 2.58 5.86 -4.65
N GLN A 44 2.40 5.68 -3.33
CA GLN A 44 2.70 6.73 -2.35
C GLN A 44 4.21 6.99 -2.21
N GLN A 45 5.05 6.03 -2.57
CA GLN A 45 6.50 6.11 -2.46
C GLN A 45 7.14 7.09 -3.43
N ALA A 46 6.51 7.45 -4.55
CA ALA A 46 7.15 8.27 -5.60
C ALA A 46 7.82 9.55 -5.03
N GLY A 47 9.15 9.67 -5.18
CA GLY A 47 9.93 10.79 -4.63
C GLY A 47 10.26 10.72 -3.13
N LEU A 48 10.00 9.58 -2.48
CA LEU A 48 10.24 9.34 -1.05
C LEU A 48 10.96 8.00 -0.84
N SER A 49 11.50 7.82 0.37
CA SER A 49 12.01 6.52 0.79
C SER A 49 10.86 5.57 1.16
N TRP A 50 11.01 4.27 0.90
CA TRP A 50 9.97 3.28 1.26
C TRP A 50 9.72 3.19 2.78
N ILE A 51 10.75 3.42 3.61
CA ILE A 51 10.59 3.50 5.07
C ILE A 51 9.61 4.61 5.50
N THR A 52 9.53 5.71 4.75
CA THR A 52 8.54 6.78 5.00
C THR A 52 7.11 6.26 4.84
N VAL A 53 6.85 5.50 3.78
CA VAL A 53 5.53 4.90 3.52
C VAL A 53 5.23 3.82 4.55
N LEU A 54 6.19 2.93 4.81
CA LEU A 54 6.02 1.80 5.72
C LEU A 54 5.67 2.26 7.14
N LYS A 55 6.32 3.33 7.64
CA LYS A 55 5.98 3.93 8.94
C LYS A 55 4.57 4.52 9.00
N LYS A 56 4.02 4.91 7.85
CA LYS A 56 2.67 5.48 7.71
C LYS A 56 1.62 4.44 7.31
N ARG A 57 2.00 3.18 7.08
CA ARG A 57 1.11 2.12 6.57
C ARG A 57 -0.17 1.97 7.39
N GLU A 58 -0.07 1.96 8.71
CA GLU A 58 -1.26 1.86 9.57
C GLU A 58 -2.17 3.09 9.46
N ALA A 59 -1.61 4.29 9.31
CA ALA A 59 -2.40 5.48 9.07
C ALA A 59 -3.15 5.39 7.73
N TYR A 60 -2.50 4.88 6.67
CA TYR A 60 -3.16 4.61 5.40
C TYR A 60 -4.28 3.58 5.53
N ARG A 61 -4.05 2.48 6.25
CA ARG A 61 -5.08 1.47 6.53
C ARG A 61 -6.29 2.10 7.20
N GLN A 62 -6.11 2.97 8.19
CA GLN A 62 -7.24 3.64 8.83
C GLN A 62 -7.94 4.64 7.91
N ALA A 63 -7.18 5.49 7.22
CA ALA A 63 -7.70 6.52 6.32
C ALA A 63 -8.47 5.95 5.12
N PHE A 64 -8.08 4.78 4.64
CA PHE A 64 -8.64 4.13 3.45
C PHE A 64 -9.37 2.83 3.80
N HIS A 65 -10.03 2.77 4.96
CA HIS A 65 -10.94 1.67 5.33
C HIS A 65 -10.36 0.26 5.19
N GLN A 66 -9.14 0.06 5.67
CA GLN A 66 -8.37 -1.18 5.60
C GLN A 66 -8.20 -1.66 4.14
N PHE A 67 -8.04 -0.70 3.23
CA PHE A 67 -7.94 -0.93 1.79
C PHE A 67 -9.15 -1.64 1.18
N ASN A 68 -10.35 -1.47 1.76
CA ASN A 68 -11.60 -1.96 1.17
C ASN A 68 -11.95 -1.17 -0.11
N PRO A 69 -11.88 -1.78 -1.31
CA PRO A 69 -12.05 -1.05 -2.56
C PRO A 69 -13.44 -0.43 -2.71
N GLU A 70 -14.48 -1.13 -2.28
CA GLU A 70 -15.89 -0.67 -2.35
C GLU A 70 -16.15 0.58 -1.51
N LYS A 71 -15.47 0.71 -0.36
CA LYS A 71 -15.55 1.92 0.47
C LYS A 71 -14.72 3.04 -0.12
N ILE A 72 -13.48 2.73 -0.54
CA ILE A 72 -12.58 3.72 -1.12
C ILE A 72 -13.16 4.34 -2.40
N ALA A 73 -13.76 3.53 -3.27
CA ALA A 73 -14.30 3.99 -4.54
C ALA A 73 -15.45 5.02 -4.39
N LYS A 74 -16.09 5.06 -3.21
CA LYS A 74 -17.17 5.98 -2.85
C LYS A 74 -16.67 7.27 -2.19
N MET A 75 -15.40 7.35 -1.81
CA MET A 75 -14.81 8.57 -1.25
C MET A 75 -14.88 9.70 -2.29
N GLY A 76 -15.24 10.89 -1.82
CA GLY A 76 -15.36 12.10 -2.62
C GLY A 76 -14.25 13.11 -2.34
N GLU A 77 -14.45 14.31 -2.85
CA GLU A 77 -13.52 15.42 -2.70
C GLU A 77 -13.40 15.87 -1.24
N GLU A 78 -14.51 15.89 -0.50
CA GLU A 78 -14.56 16.29 0.90
C GLU A 78 -13.71 15.37 1.78
N GLU A 79 -13.76 14.05 1.59
CA GLU A 79 -12.90 13.13 2.31
C GLU A 79 -11.41 13.34 1.97
N ILE A 80 -11.08 13.63 0.70
CA ILE A 80 -9.70 13.96 0.32
C ILE A 80 -9.22 15.24 1.01
N ASP A 81 -10.06 16.27 1.09
CA ASP A 81 -9.74 17.51 1.80
C ASP A 81 -9.45 17.26 3.28
N LEU A 82 -10.25 16.41 3.91
CA LEU A 82 -10.02 15.99 5.31
C LEU A 82 -8.72 15.21 5.45
N LEU A 83 -8.43 14.28 4.54
CA LEU A 83 -7.18 13.50 4.57
C LEU A 83 -5.95 14.36 4.32
N MET A 84 -6.06 15.44 3.53
CA MET A 84 -4.97 16.41 3.33
C MET A 84 -4.58 17.15 4.62
N GLN A 85 -5.46 17.21 5.62
CA GLN A 85 -5.13 17.76 6.94
C GLN A 85 -4.47 16.72 7.87
N ASN A 86 -4.50 15.43 7.51
CA ASN A 86 -3.98 14.37 8.37
C ASN A 86 -2.46 14.22 8.25
N THR A 87 -1.71 14.76 9.21
CA THR A 87 -0.22 14.74 9.26
C THR A 87 0.38 13.33 9.34
N SER A 88 -0.42 12.32 9.69
CA SER A 88 0.03 10.93 9.68
C SER A 88 0.15 10.35 8.26
N LEU A 89 -0.46 10.97 7.24
CA LEU A 89 -0.35 10.59 5.83
C LEU A 89 0.73 11.39 5.08
N ILE A 90 0.94 11.10 3.80
CA ILE A 90 1.74 11.94 2.90
C ILE A 90 0.80 12.99 2.31
N HIS A 91 1.08 14.27 2.57
CA HIS A 91 0.26 15.41 2.12
C HIS A 91 0.47 15.71 0.64
N HIS A 92 -0.06 14.85 -0.21
CA HIS A 92 0.00 15.03 -1.65
C HIS A 92 -1.33 14.62 -2.29
N ARG A 93 -2.15 15.60 -2.66
CA ARG A 93 -3.53 15.39 -3.12
C ARG A 93 -3.64 14.33 -4.21
N ALA A 94 -2.87 14.48 -5.29
CA ALA A 94 -2.95 13.55 -6.41
C ALA A 94 -2.56 12.10 -6.05
N LYS A 95 -1.74 11.89 -5.00
CA LYS A 95 -1.38 10.54 -4.52
C LYS A 95 -2.53 9.93 -3.73
N LEU A 96 -3.27 10.72 -2.96
CA LEU A 96 -4.46 10.26 -2.23
C LEU A 96 -5.60 9.96 -3.20
N GLU A 97 -5.84 10.85 -4.17
CA GLU A 97 -6.82 10.64 -5.25
C GLU A 97 -6.49 9.40 -6.11
N ALA A 98 -5.20 9.11 -6.33
CA ALA A 98 -4.78 7.91 -7.04
C ALA A 98 -5.25 6.62 -6.35
N ILE A 99 -5.35 6.58 -5.02
CA ILE A 99 -5.88 5.41 -4.30
C ILE A 99 -7.36 5.20 -4.63
N ILE A 100 -8.14 6.28 -4.73
CA ILE A 100 -9.55 6.23 -5.16
C ILE A 100 -9.66 5.72 -6.60
N LYS A 101 -8.83 6.24 -7.50
CA LYS A 101 -8.78 5.78 -8.90
C LYS A 101 -8.42 4.29 -9.00
N ASN A 102 -7.44 3.84 -8.22
CA ASN A 102 -7.04 2.44 -8.18
C ASN A 102 -8.17 1.54 -7.67
N ALA A 103 -8.91 1.96 -6.63
CA ALA A 103 -10.05 1.20 -6.12
C ALA A 103 -11.16 1.05 -7.17
N LYS A 104 -11.46 2.12 -7.91
CA LYS A 104 -12.43 2.07 -9.03
C LYS A 104 -11.97 1.11 -10.12
N ALA A 105 -10.70 1.17 -10.51
CA ALA A 105 -10.14 0.25 -11.50
C ALA A 105 -10.18 -1.21 -11.03
N TYR A 106 -9.83 -1.47 -9.76
CA TYR A 106 -9.91 -2.79 -9.15
C TYR A 106 -11.34 -3.36 -9.21
N ILE A 107 -12.36 -2.55 -8.87
CA ILE A 107 -13.77 -2.96 -8.95
C ILE A 107 -14.18 -3.24 -10.40
N THR A 108 -13.79 -2.37 -11.36
CA THR A 108 -14.07 -2.60 -12.79
C THR A 108 -13.51 -3.94 -13.27
N MET A 109 -12.28 -4.28 -12.88
CA MET A 109 -11.68 -5.58 -13.19
C MET A 109 -12.50 -6.73 -12.61
N GLN A 110 -12.88 -6.67 -11.34
CA GLN A 110 -13.70 -7.70 -10.70
C GLN A 110 -15.06 -7.87 -11.40
N GLN A 111 -15.69 -6.77 -11.81
CA GLN A 111 -16.96 -6.79 -12.56
C GLN A 111 -16.81 -7.45 -13.94
N ASN A 112 -15.63 -7.34 -14.56
CA ASN A 112 -15.29 -8.02 -15.81
C ASN A 112 -14.91 -9.51 -15.62
N GLY A 113 -14.92 -10.01 -14.37
CA GLY A 113 -14.49 -11.37 -14.06
C GLY A 113 -12.96 -11.55 -14.04
N GLU A 114 -12.21 -10.45 -13.97
CA GLU A 114 -10.75 -10.47 -13.90
C GLU A 114 -10.29 -10.56 -12.44
N ASP A 115 -9.38 -11.49 -12.16
CA ASP A 115 -8.74 -11.58 -10.86
C ASP A 115 -7.48 -10.71 -10.84
N PHE A 116 -7.45 -9.73 -9.92
CA PHE A 116 -6.35 -8.80 -9.77
C PHE A 116 -5.01 -9.49 -9.52
N SER A 117 -5.00 -10.62 -8.77
CA SER A 117 -3.78 -11.38 -8.49
C SER A 117 -3.09 -11.89 -9.76
N ARG A 118 -3.86 -12.18 -10.82
CA ARG A 118 -3.33 -12.69 -12.09
C ARG A 118 -2.48 -11.68 -12.83
N LEU A 119 -2.64 -10.38 -12.59
CA LEU A 119 -1.73 -9.37 -13.14
C LEU A 119 -0.29 -9.55 -12.62
N PHE A 120 -0.14 -10.08 -11.41
CA PHE A 120 1.15 -10.27 -10.75
C PHE A 120 1.69 -11.70 -10.87
N GLY A 121 0.85 -12.66 -11.30
CA GLY A 121 1.16 -14.09 -11.36
C GLY A 121 1.90 -14.59 -12.61
N LEU A 122 2.49 -13.69 -13.42
CA LEU A 122 3.35 -14.03 -14.57
C LEU A 122 4.84 -13.70 -14.34
N LEU A 123 5.26 -13.44 -13.09
CA LEU A 123 6.65 -13.22 -12.70
C LEU A 123 7.15 -14.32 -11.77
#